data_AF-A0A672P920-F1
#
_entry.id   AF-A0A672P920-F1
#
_cell.length_a   1.000
_cell.length_b   1.000
_cell.length_c   1.000
_cell.angle_alpha   90.00
_cell.angle_beta   90.00
_cell.angle_gamma   90.00
#
_symmetry.space_group_name_H-M   'P 1'
#
loop_
_entity.id
_entity.type
_entity.pdbx_description
1 polymer ?
#
loop_
_entity_poly.entity_id
_entity_poly.type
_entity_poly.pdbx_seq_one_letter_code
_entity_poly.pdbx_strand_id
1 'polypeptide(L)'
;MGKGGGTFDRLLEKATSQLLLETDWESILQICDLIRQGDTQAKYAIGAVKKKLNDKNPHVALYALEVLESVVKNCGQTVHDEVASKQTMEELKELFKKQPEPNVKNKILYLIQAWSHAFRNEPKYKVIQDTYQIMKVEGHVFPEFKESDAMFAAERAPDWVDAEECHRCRVQFSVMTRKHHCRACGQIFCGKCSSKYSTIPKFGIEKEVRVCEPCFELLNKKAEGKATSTGQSELPPEYLTSPLSQQSQMPPKRDEAALQEEEELQLAIALSQSEAEEKERMRQKNTYSAYPKVDPTPVTSSAPPVSTLYSSPINSSAPSAEDVDPELARYLNRTYWEKKQEEVRKSPTPSAPAPVSLAEPVPISQPVESLAPVQPINIVEQYQNGESEENHEQFLKALQNAVITFLNRMKSNHMRGRSITNDSAVLSLFQSINNMHPQLLEILNQLDEKRLYYEGLQDKLAQVRDARAALNALREEHREKLRRAAEEADRQRQIQLAQKLEIMRQKKQEYLEMQRHLAIQRLQEQEKERQMRLEQQKHTVQMRAQMPAFSLPYAQVCTATHTHLTLSDSILDRKRGGGAGSGKVREPGLKLGTPEAPMRLLAPTN
;
A
#
# COMPACT_ATOMS: atom_id res chain seq x y z
N MET A 1 -39.62 -23.44 7.39
CA MET A 1 -38.85 -22.82 8.49
C MET A 1 -38.34 -23.93 9.40
N GLY A 2 -37.11 -23.84 9.95
CA GLY A 2 -36.71 -24.69 11.10
C GLY A 2 -35.51 -25.65 10.97
N LYS A 3 -34.60 -25.53 10.00
CA LYS A 3 -33.38 -26.38 9.94
C LYS A 3 -32.07 -25.75 10.43
N GLY A 4 -31.95 -24.41 10.46
CA GLY A 4 -30.69 -23.73 10.85
C GLY A 4 -30.45 -23.57 12.35
N GLY A 5 -31.52 -23.44 13.16
CA GLY A 5 -31.42 -23.06 14.58
C GLY A 5 -30.53 -23.98 15.41
N GLY A 6 -30.77 -25.30 15.39
CA GLY A 6 -30.00 -26.26 16.19
C GLY A 6 -28.50 -26.32 15.86
N THR A 7 -28.11 -26.00 14.62
CA THR A 7 -26.68 -25.91 14.24
C THR A 7 -26.05 -24.65 14.83
N PHE A 8 -26.73 -23.50 14.69
CA PHE A 8 -26.29 -22.23 15.28
C PHE A 8 -26.20 -22.31 16.81
N ASP A 9 -27.24 -22.84 17.47
CA ASP A 9 -27.29 -22.91 18.93
C ASP A 9 -26.15 -23.78 19.48
N ARG A 10 -25.91 -24.95 18.86
CA ARG A 10 -24.79 -25.83 19.22
C ARG A 10 -23.42 -25.16 19.03
N LEU A 11 -23.23 -24.40 17.95
CA LEU A 11 -21.99 -23.66 17.71
C LEU A 11 -21.82 -22.51 18.71
N LEU A 12 -22.90 -21.80 19.05
CA LEU A 12 -22.87 -20.74 20.05
C LEU A 12 -22.54 -21.30 21.44
N GLU A 13 -23.13 -22.44 21.83
CA GLU A 13 -22.79 -23.11 23.08
C GLU A 13 -21.35 -23.61 23.13
N LYS A 14 -20.81 -24.13 22.01
CA LYS A 14 -19.39 -24.49 21.89
C LYS A 14 -18.50 -23.25 22.04
N ALA A 15 -18.79 -22.18 21.28
CA ALA A 15 -18.02 -20.94 21.25
C ALA A 15 -18.07 -20.13 22.55
N THR A 16 -19.12 -20.26 23.37
CA THR A 16 -19.23 -19.61 24.69
C THR A 16 -19.16 -20.61 25.84
N SER A 17 -18.52 -21.76 25.66
CA SER A 17 -18.39 -22.76 26.72
C SER A 17 -17.42 -22.28 27.80
N GLN A 18 -17.81 -22.43 29.07
CA GLN A 18 -16.93 -22.14 30.22
C GLN A 18 -15.71 -23.07 30.31
N LEU A 19 -15.66 -24.13 29.49
CA LEU A 19 -14.54 -25.08 29.42
C LEU A 19 -13.49 -24.68 28.37
N LEU A 20 -13.70 -23.59 27.63
CA LEU A 20 -12.73 -23.08 26.66
C LEU A 20 -11.57 -22.36 27.37
N LEU A 21 -10.34 -22.82 27.10
CA LEU A 21 -9.12 -22.12 27.49
C LEU A 21 -8.79 -20.94 26.56
N GLU A 22 -9.28 -20.98 25.31
CA GLU A 22 -9.09 -19.94 24.30
C GLU A 22 -10.35 -19.78 23.41
N THR A 23 -10.42 -18.66 22.70
CA THR A 23 -11.51 -18.32 21.78
C THR A 23 -11.62 -19.35 20.64
N ASP A 24 -12.76 -20.04 20.55
CA ASP A 24 -13.05 -20.98 19.46
C ASP A 24 -13.43 -20.25 18.16
N TRP A 25 -12.41 -19.77 17.45
CA TRP A 25 -12.53 -19.09 16.17
C TRP A 25 -13.22 -19.94 15.09
N GLU A 26 -13.08 -21.26 15.13
CA GLU A 26 -13.71 -22.14 14.15
C GLU A 26 -15.24 -22.08 14.27
N SER A 27 -15.77 -22.21 15.50
CA SER A 27 -17.21 -22.06 15.76
C SER A 27 -17.70 -20.63 15.50
N ILE A 28 -16.92 -19.61 15.84
CA ILE A 28 -17.26 -18.20 15.61
C ILE A 28 -17.38 -17.88 14.10
N LEU A 29 -16.45 -18.38 13.29
CA LEU A 29 -16.50 -18.19 11.83
C LEU A 29 -17.69 -18.95 11.21
N GLN A 30 -17.95 -20.19 11.66
CA GLN A 30 -19.15 -20.93 11.22
C GLN A 30 -20.46 -20.22 11.62
N ILE A 31 -20.52 -19.58 12.79
CA ILE A 31 -21.66 -18.73 13.20
C ILE A 31 -21.83 -17.55 12.24
N CYS A 32 -20.73 -16.85 11.90
CA CYS A 32 -20.78 -15.74 10.95
C CYS A 32 -21.29 -16.23 9.58
N ASP A 33 -20.84 -17.40 9.14
CA ASP A 33 -21.23 -18.00 7.86
C ASP A 33 -22.72 -18.36 7.79
N LEU A 34 -23.28 -18.97 8.85
CA LEU A 34 -24.72 -19.26 8.94
C LEU A 34 -25.60 -17.99 8.87
N ILE A 35 -25.10 -16.86 9.39
CA ILE A 35 -25.80 -15.57 9.29
C ILE A 35 -25.66 -14.99 7.88
N ARG A 36 -24.46 -15.03 7.28
CA ARG A 36 -24.20 -14.52 5.91
C ARG A 36 -24.95 -15.31 4.84
N GLN A 37 -25.11 -16.62 5.02
CA GLN A 37 -25.84 -17.52 4.11
C GLN A 37 -27.37 -17.43 4.30
N GLY A 38 -27.85 -16.81 5.40
CA GLY A 38 -29.27 -16.64 5.71
C GLY A 38 -29.93 -17.83 6.43
N ASP A 39 -29.17 -18.91 6.71
CA ASP A 39 -29.62 -20.07 7.48
C ASP A 39 -30.05 -19.70 8.91
N THR A 40 -29.41 -18.67 9.48
CA THR A 40 -29.80 -18.06 10.76
C THR A 40 -30.12 -16.59 10.59
N GLN A 41 -31.30 -16.17 11.05
CA GLN A 41 -31.73 -14.77 11.01
C GLN A 41 -30.97 -13.92 12.03
N ALA A 42 -30.43 -12.77 11.61
CA ALA A 42 -29.62 -11.89 12.46
C ALA A 42 -30.28 -11.54 13.80
N LYS A 43 -31.58 -11.23 13.79
CA LYS A 43 -32.39 -10.96 15.00
C LYS A 43 -32.41 -12.12 16.00
N TYR A 44 -32.50 -13.36 15.49
CA TYR A 44 -32.44 -14.55 16.33
C TYR A 44 -31.03 -14.73 16.90
N ALA A 45 -30.00 -14.64 16.04
CA ALA A 45 -28.61 -14.80 16.43
C ALA A 45 -28.18 -13.81 17.52
N ILE A 46 -28.46 -12.51 17.31
CA ILE A 46 -28.16 -11.46 18.29
C ILE A 46 -28.99 -11.65 19.57
N GLY A 47 -30.26 -12.07 19.46
CA GLY A 47 -31.08 -12.42 20.62
C GLY A 47 -30.52 -13.58 21.44
N ALA A 48 -29.90 -14.58 20.80
CA ALA A 48 -29.25 -15.71 21.47
C ALA A 48 -27.91 -15.31 22.11
N VAL A 49 -27.05 -14.56 21.39
CA VAL A 49 -25.80 -14.02 21.92
C VAL A 49 -26.05 -13.13 23.15
N LYS A 50 -27.07 -12.26 23.11
CA LYS A 50 -27.48 -11.42 24.25
C LYS A 50 -27.86 -12.21 25.50
N LYS A 51 -28.36 -13.45 25.37
CA LYS A 51 -28.60 -14.32 26.55
C LYS A 51 -27.28 -14.74 27.19
N LYS A 52 -26.28 -15.11 26.39
CA LYS A 52 -24.93 -15.49 26.87
C LYS A 52 -24.15 -14.31 27.45
N LEU A 53 -24.37 -13.08 26.96
CA LEU A 53 -23.81 -11.86 27.58
C LEU A 53 -24.24 -11.65 29.03
N ASN A 54 -25.44 -12.09 29.39
CA ASN A 54 -26.02 -11.96 30.73
C ASN A 54 -25.82 -13.23 31.58
N ASP A 55 -24.90 -14.10 31.20
CA ASP A 55 -24.52 -15.26 32.02
C ASP A 55 -23.83 -14.82 33.32
N LYS A 56 -23.90 -15.67 34.34
CA LYS A 56 -23.25 -15.44 35.64
C LYS A 56 -21.74 -15.65 35.56
N ASN A 57 -21.27 -16.48 34.63
CA ASN A 57 -19.85 -16.74 34.45
C ASN A 57 -19.22 -15.65 33.57
N PRO A 58 -18.22 -14.88 34.06
CA PRO A 58 -17.61 -13.80 33.30
C PRO A 58 -16.87 -14.28 32.05
N HIS A 59 -16.36 -15.52 32.01
CA HIS A 59 -15.74 -16.10 30.81
C HIS A 59 -16.78 -16.34 29.70
N VAL A 60 -17.96 -16.84 30.06
CA VAL A 60 -19.08 -17.04 29.11
C VAL A 60 -19.54 -15.69 28.54
N ALA A 61 -19.65 -14.67 29.39
CA ALA A 61 -19.98 -13.32 28.96
C ALA A 61 -18.89 -12.71 28.07
N LEU A 62 -17.60 -12.94 28.35
CA LEU A 62 -16.48 -12.47 27.53
C LEU A 62 -16.47 -13.13 26.15
N TYR A 63 -16.56 -14.45 26.06
CA TYR A 63 -16.65 -15.15 24.78
C TYR A 63 -17.91 -14.76 23.99
N ALA A 64 -19.03 -14.48 24.66
CA ALA A 64 -20.21 -13.94 24.01
C ALA A 64 -20.01 -12.52 23.43
N LEU A 65 -19.16 -11.68 24.05
CA LEU A 65 -18.74 -10.40 23.47
C LEU A 65 -17.81 -10.59 22.26
N GLU A 66 -17.00 -11.65 22.21
CA GLU A 66 -16.14 -11.98 21.05
C GLU A 66 -16.93 -12.54 19.87
N VAL A 67 -17.93 -13.37 20.14
CA VAL A 67 -18.94 -13.77 19.14
C VAL A 67 -19.65 -12.52 18.61
N LEU A 68 -20.10 -11.62 19.50
CA LEU A 68 -20.79 -10.38 19.12
C LEU A 68 -19.92 -9.47 18.25
N GLU A 69 -18.66 -9.28 18.64
CA GLU A 69 -17.66 -8.55 17.85
C GLU A 69 -17.55 -9.13 16.43
N SER A 70 -17.39 -10.45 16.35
CA SER A 70 -17.15 -11.15 15.10
C SER A 70 -18.35 -11.09 14.15
N VAL A 71 -19.58 -11.28 14.65
CA VAL A 71 -20.77 -11.15 13.80
C VAL A 71 -21.01 -9.71 13.35
N VAL A 72 -20.70 -8.71 14.19
CA VAL A 72 -20.76 -7.29 13.79
C VAL A 72 -19.69 -6.97 12.72
N LYS A 73 -18.48 -7.52 12.86
CA LYS A 73 -17.40 -7.34 11.89
C LYS A 73 -17.65 -8.03 10.54
N ASN A 74 -18.34 -9.17 10.51
CA ASN A 74 -18.42 -10.03 9.31
C ASN A 74 -19.80 -10.13 8.63
N CYS A 75 -20.91 -9.91 9.35
CA CYS A 75 -22.26 -10.17 8.81
C CYS A 75 -22.95 -8.95 8.16
N GLY A 76 -22.39 -7.75 8.31
CA GLY A 76 -22.88 -6.53 7.65
C GLY A 76 -24.22 -5.99 8.20
N GLN A 77 -24.91 -5.22 7.36
CA GLN A 77 -26.02 -4.34 7.75
C GLN A 77 -27.14 -5.02 8.55
N THR A 78 -27.45 -6.28 8.27
CA THR A 78 -28.53 -7.04 8.94
C THR A 78 -28.24 -7.29 10.41
N VAL A 79 -26.96 -7.43 10.80
CA VAL A 79 -26.52 -7.50 12.19
C VAL A 79 -26.32 -6.10 12.76
N HIS A 80 -25.82 -5.14 11.96
CA HIS A 80 -25.65 -3.76 12.39
C HIS A 80 -26.97 -3.14 12.84
N ASP A 81 -28.08 -3.40 12.15
CA ASP A 81 -29.43 -2.92 12.51
C ASP A 81 -29.94 -3.41 13.88
N GLU A 82 -29.61 -4.65 14.28
CA GLU A 82 -30.02 -5.22 15.57
C GLU A 82 -29.12 -4.71 16.72
N VAL A 83 -27.82 -4.55 16.46
CA VAL A 83 -26.83 -4.11 17.45
C VAL A 83 -26.86 -2.59 17.66
N ALA A 84 -27.04 -1.79 16.61
CA ALA A 84 -27.09 -0.33 16.65
C ALA A 84 -28.45 0.24 17.07
N SER A 85 -29.11 -0.42 18.01
CA SER A 85 -30.40 0.00 18.57
C SER A 85 -30.24 0.60 19.97
N LYS A 86 -31.13 1.53 20.34
CA LYS A 86 -31.15 2.12 21.69
C LYS A 86 -31.25 1.06 22.78
N GLN A 87 -32.05 0.02 22.55
CA GLN A 87 -32.19 -1.10 23.47
C GLN A 87 -30.84 -1.80 23.72
N THR A 88 -30.10 -2.17 22.67
CA THR A 88 -28.79 -2.81 22.83
C THR A 88 -27.79 -1.90 23.56
N MET A 89 -27.81 -0.59 23.30
CA MET A 89 -26.92 0.35 24.00
C MET A 89 -27.25 0.50 25.49
N GLU A 90 -28.52 0.54 25.88
CA GLU A 90 -28.91 0.50 27.30
C GLU A 90 -28.55 -0.84 27.96
N GLU A 91 -28.78 -1.97 27.27
CA GLU A 91 -28.38 -3.31 27.75
C GLU A 91 -26.87 -3.41 27.99
N LEU A 92 -26.03 -2.86 27.11
CA LEU A 92 -24.57 -2.85 27.28
C LEU A 92 -24.10 -1.93 28.41
N LYS A 93 -24.73 -0.76 28.60
CA LYS A 93 -24.46 0.11 29.76
C LYS A 93 -24.84 -0.57 31.07
N GLU A 94 -25.98 -1.24 31.12
CA GLU A 94 -26.42 -1.98 32.30
C GLU A 94 -25.54 -3.21 32.59
N LEU A 95 -25.08 -3.91 31.55
CA LEU A 95 -24.11 -4.99 31.67
C LEU A 95 -22.77 -4.46 32.24
N PHE A 96 -22.25 -3.37 31.68
CA PHE A 96 -21.02 -2.72 32.15
C PHE A 96 -21.08 -2.33 33.63
N LYS A 97 -22.21 -1.80 34.11
CA LYS A 97 -22.42 -1.48 35.53
C LYS A 97 -22.46 -2.72 36.42
N LYS A 98 -23.11 -3.81 35.97
CA LYS A 98 -23.36 -5.02 36.76
C LYS A 98 -22.17 -5.98 36.82
N GLN A 99 -21.33 -6.00 35.79
CA GLN A 99 -20.19 -6.90 35.75
C GLN A 99 -19.13 -6.52 36.82
N PRO A 100 -18.58 -7.47 37.59
CA PRO A 100 -17.44 -7.22 38.46
C PRO A 100 -16.11 -7.26 37.69
N GLU A 101 -16.02 -8.09 36.65
CA GLU A 101 -14.77 -8.47 35.98
C GLU A 101 -14.23 -7.36 35.06
N PRO A 102 -12.98 -6.87 35.23
CA PRO A 102 -12.43 -5.79 34.43
C PRO A 102 -12.27 -6.15 32.96
N ASN A 103 -11.97 -7.41 32.64
CA ASN A 103 -11.80 -7.88 31.26
C ASN A 103 -13.09 -7.72 30.45
N VAL A 104 -14.23 -8.07 31.04
CA VAL A 104 -15.57 -7.90 30.42
C VAL A 104 -15.89 -6.42 30.24
N LYS A 105 -15.60 -5.56 31.23
CA LYS A 105 -15.79 -4.10 31.12
C LYS A 105 -14.96 -3.49 29.99
N ASN A 106 -13.67 -3.81 29.94
CA ASN A 106 -12.74 -3.31 28.93
C ASN A 106 -13.19 -3.73 27.52
N LYS A 107 -13.68 -4.97 27.36
CA LYS A 107 -14.25 -5.45 26.09
C LYS A 107 -15.51 -4.69 25.69
N ILE A 108 -16.42 -4.38 26.63
CA ILE A 108 -17.62 -3.56 26.35
C ILE A 108 -17.22 -2.15 25.90
N LEU A 109 -16.27 -1.49 26.59
CA LEU A 109 -15.79 -0.17 26.22
C LEU A 109 -15.12 -0.17 24.83
N TYR A 110 -14.26 -1.16 24.55
CA TYR A 110 -13.64 -1.37 23.24
C TYR A 110 -14.69 -1.49 22.13
N LEU A 111 -15.74 -2.29 22.32
CA LEU A 111 -16.79 -2.47 21.30
C LEU A 111 -17.59 -1.19 21.07
N ILE A 112 -18.03 -0.50 22.13
CA ILE A 112 -18.78 0.76 22.00
C ILE A 112 -17.95 1.82 21.25
N GLN A 113 -16.64 1.90 21.53
CA GLN A 113 -15.71 2.78 20.83
C GLN A 113 -15.51 2.36 19.37
N ALA A 114 -15.15 1.11 19.10
CA ALA A 114 -14.94 0.60 17.74
C ALA A 114 -16.17 0.82 16.86
N TRP A 115 -17.37 0.55 17.38
CA TRP A 115 -18.63 0.75 16.66
C TRP A 115 -18.98 2.24 16.50
N SER A 116 -18.72 3.09 17.49
CA SER A 116 -18.88 4.55 17.39
C SER A 116 -18.08 5.12 16.22
N HIS A 117 -16.82 4.68 16.07
CA HIS A 117 -15.96 5.07 14.96
C HIS A 117 -16.35 4.42 13.62
N ALA A 118 -16.77 3.15 13.61
CA ALA A 118 -17.19 2.44 12.40
C ALA A 118 -18.45 3.06 11.79
N PHE A 119 -19.45 3.35 12.62
CA PHE A 119 -20.74 3.91 12.21
C PHE A 119 -20.79 5.45 12.25
N ARG A 120 -19.63 6.12 12.25
CA ARG A 120 -19.53 7.59 12.38
C ARG A 120 -20.31 8.38 11.31
N ASN A 121 -20.44 7.80 10.11
CA ASN A 121 -21.08 8.42 8.95
C ASN A 121 -22.56 8.04 8.77
N GLU A 122 -23.08 7.10 9.57
CA GLU A 122 -24.43 6.56 9.42
C GLU A 122 -25.40 7.16 10.46
N PRO A 123 -26.26 8.13 10.09
CA PRO A 123 -27.11 8.84 11.05
C PRO A 123 -28.13 7.92 11.73
N LYS A 124 -28.51 6.80 11.08
CA LYS A 124 -29.36 5.74 11.67
C LYS A 124 -28.76 5.15 12.95
N TYR A 125 -27.43 5.09 13.04
CA TYR A 125 -26.68 4.45 14.11
C TYR A 125 -26.07 5.43 15.12
N LYS A 126 -26.47 6.71 15.04
CA LYS A 126 -26.02 7.80 15.92
C LYS A 126 -26.10 7.46 17.42
N VAL A 127 -27.05 6.61 17.82
CA VAL A 127 -27.23 6.15 19.22
C VAL A 127 -25.96 5.51 19.81
N ILE A 128 -25.11 4.87 19.00
CA ILE A 128 -23.82 4.32 19.45
C ILE A 128 -22.85 5.45 19.78
N GLN A 129 -22.76 6.47 18.92
CA GLN A 129 -21.89 7.64 19.13
C GLN A 129 -22.31 8.43 20.38
N ASP A 130 -23.63 8.63 20.54
CA ASP A 130 -24.19 9.30 21.71
C ASP A 130 -23.91 8.50 22.99
N THR A 131 -23.99 7.16 22.94
CA THR A 131 -23.65 6.27 24.07
C THR A 131 -22.17 6.32 24.42
N TYR A 132 -21.27 6.27 23.42
CA TYR A 132 -19.83 6.44 23.62
C TYR A 132 -19.51 7.78 24.30
N GLN A 133 -20.12 8.87 23.82
CA GLN A 133 -19.89 10.20 24.38
C GLN A 133 -20.45 10.34 25.80
N ILE A 134 -21.62 9.76 26.10
CA ILE A 134 -22.18 9.71 27.46
C ILE A 134 -21.22 8.99 28.41
N MET A 135 -20.77 7.78 28.04
CA MET A 135 -19.85 7.00 28.88
C MET A 135 -18.50 7.72 29.10
N LYS A 136 -18.04 8.49 28.11
CA LYS A 136 -16.83 9.31 28.22
C LYS A 136 -17.01 10.50 29.17
N VAL A 137 -18.21 11.11 29.19
CA VAL A 137 -18.57 12.20 30.13
C VAL A 137 -18.82 11.67 31.54
N GLU A 138 -19.31 10.44 31.70
CA GLU A 138 -19.39 9.73 32.99
C GLU A 138 -18.01 9.38 33.58
N GLY A 139 -16.92 9.58 32.83
CA GLY A 139 -15.54 9.39 33.29
C GLY A 139 -14.95 8.01 33.03
N HIS A 140 -15.61 7.14 32.25
CA HIS A 140 -15.07 5.82 31.93
C HIS A 140 -13.86 5.94 30.99
N VAL A 141 -12.74 5.31 31.37
CA VAL A 141 -11.49 5.32 30.60
C VAL A 141 -11.58 4.29 29.49
N PHE A 142 -11.62 4.76 28.25
CA PHE A 142 -11.61 3.92 27.05
C PHE A 142 -10.20 3.45 26.69
N PRO A 143 -10.05 2.24 26.09
CA PRO A 143 -8.77 1.77 25.58
C PRO A 143 -8.23 2.62 24.43
N GLU A 144 -6.94 2.44 24.12
CA GLU A 144 -6.30 3.08 22.97
C GLU A 144 -7.03 2.72 21.67
N PHE A 145 -7.37 3.73 20.87
CA PHE A 145 -8.07 3.53 19.61
C PHE A 145 -7.09 3.16 18.50
N LYS A 146 -7.39 2.10 17.74
CA LYS A 146 -6.71 1.79 16.47
C LYS A 146 -7.72 1.89 15.35
N GLU A 147 -7.36 2.60 14.28
CA GLU A 147 -8.28 2.82 13.14
C GLU A 147 -8.74 1.50 12.51
N SER A 148 -7.86 0.49 12.49
CA SER A 148 -8.14 -0.88 12.05
C SER A 148 -9.33 -1.53 12.73
N ASP A 149 -9.61 -1.21 14.01
CA ASP A 149 -10.72 -1.79 14.77
C ASP A 149 -12.10 -1.33 14.25
N ALA A 150 -12.14 -0.21 13.51
CA ALA A 150 -13.36 0.41 13.00
C ALA A 150 -13.57 0.24 11.48
N MET A 151 -12.64 -0.41 10.75
CA MET A 151 -12.70 -0.51 9.27
C MET A 151 -13.71 -1.55 8.75
N PHE A 152 -14.33 -2.36 9.61
CA PHE A 152 -15.21 -3.47 9.22
C PHE A 152 -16.58 -3.04 8.63
N ALA A 153 -17.01 -1.80 8.88
CA ALA A 153 -18.24 -1.25 8.29
C ALA A 153 -18.04 -0.79 6.82
N ALA A 154 -16.88 -1.08 6.23
CA ALA A 154 -16.67 -0.96 4.79
C ALA A 154 -17.59 -1.95 4.04
N GLU A 155 -18.58 -1.42 3.31
CA GLU A 155 -19.34 -2.18 2.32
C GLU A 155 -18.36 -2.85 1.33
N ARG A 156 -18.67 -4.06 0.88
CA ARG A 156 -17.91 -4.67 -0.21
C ARG A 156 -18.06 -3.79 -1.46
N ALA A 157 -16.94 -3.34 -2.03
CA ALA A 157 -16.95 -2.59 -3.28
C ALA A 157 -17.68 -3.40 -4.38
N PRO A 158 -18.59 -2.77 -5.16
CA PRO A 158 -19.38 -3.47 -6.16
C PRO A 158 -18.49 -4.09 -7.23
N ASP A 159 -18.86 -5.30 -7.65
CA ASP A 159 -18.12 -6.07 -8.64
C ASP A 159 -18.03 -5.31 -9.98
N TRP A 160 -16.94 -5.54 -10.71
CA TRP A 160 -16.66 -4.82 -11.95
C TRP A 160 -17.46 -5.40 -13.11
N VAL A 161 -18.31 -4.57 -13.70
CA VAL A 161 -19.08 -4.91 -14.90
C VAL A 161 -18.18 -4.77 -16.14
N ASP A 162 -18.24 -5.73 -17.05
CA ASP A 162 -17.64 -5.58 -18.39
C ASP A 162 -18.71 -5.31 -19.45
N ALA A 163 -18.37 -4.51 -20.46
CA ALA A 163 -19.19 -4.19 -21.61
C ALA A 163 -18.33 -3.67 -22.77
N GLU A 164 -18.86 -3.70 -23.99
CA GLU A 164 -18.15 -3.23 -25.20
C GLU A 164 -18.24 -1.71 -25.41
N GLU A 165 -18.99 -0.98 -24.58
CA GLU A 165 -19.13 0.47 -24.64
C GLU A 165 -19.07 1.16 -23.28
N CYS A 166 -18.67 2.43 -23.29
CA CYS A 166 -18.67 3.29 -22.11
C CYS A 166 -20.11 3.51 -21.59
N HIS A 167 -20.36 3.14 -20.33
CA HIS A 167 -21.67 3.25 -19.67
C HIS A 167 -22.28 4.67 -19.70
N ARG A 168 -21.46 5.72 -19.82
CA ARG A 168 -21.94 7.13 -19.88
C ARG A 168 -22.09 7.66 -21.30
N CYS A 169 -21.02 7.66 -22.10
CA CYS A 169 -21.03 8.29 -23.43
C CYS A 169 -21.19 7.31 -24.61
N ARG A 170 -21.37 6.01 -24.34
CA ARG A 170 -21.64 4.96 -25.34
C ARG A 170 -20.59 4.81 -26.45
N VAL A 171 -19.40 5.39 -26.26
CA VAL A 171 -18.26 5.13 -27.14
C VAL A 171 -17.84 3.68 -27.01
N GLN A 172 -17.73 2.98 -28.14
CA GLN A 172 -17.25 1.62 -28.23
C GLN A 172 -15.78 1.55 -27.81
N PHE A 173 -15.41 0.52 -27.05
CA PHE A 173 -14.03 0.29 -26.66
C PHE A 173 -13.22 -0.29 -27.83
N SER A 174 -11.93 0.02 -27.85
CA SER A 174 -11.00 -0.41 -28.90
C SER A 174 -9.57 -0.41 -28.39
N VAL A 175 -8.60 -0.81 -29.22
CA VAL A 175 -7.17 -0.75 -28.89
C VAL A 175 -6.73 0.66 -28.45
N MET A 176 -7.33 1.70 -29.06
CA MET A 176 -7.12 3.11 -28.71
C MET A 176 -8.02 3.59 -27.57
N THR A 177 -9.29 3.17 -27.53
CA THR A 177 -10.25 3.55 -26.47
C THR A 177 -10.32 2.46 -25.40
N ARG A 178 -9.45 2.54 -24.40
CA ARG A 178 -9.34 1.50 -23.36
C ARG A 178 -10.48 1.54 -22.32
N LYS A 179 -10.76 0.35 -21.77
CA LYS A 179 -11.73 0.07 -20.70
C LYS A 179 -11.21 0.58 -19.33
N HIS A 180 -12.06 1.25 -18.54
CA HIS A 180 -11.73 1.70 -17.17
C HIS A 180 -12.93 1.58 -16.21
N HIS A 181 -12.72 1.04 -15.02
CA HIS A 181 -13.78 0.87 -14.01
C HIS A 181 -13.83 1.99 -12.96
N CYS A 182 -15.05 2.41 -12.59
CA CYS A 182 -15.30 3.27 -11.44
C CYS A 182 -15.31 2.44 -10.15
N ARG A 183 -14.41 2.74 -9.20
CA ARG A 183 -14.32 2.00 -7.92
C ARG A 183 -15.53 2.22 -7.01
N ALA A 184 -16.34 3.25 -7.26
CA ALA A 184 -17.52 3.58 -6.46
C ALA A 184 -18.82 2.86 -6.89
N CYS A 185 -18.92 2.42 -8.15
CA CYS A 185 -20.14 1.81 -8.70
C CYS A 185 -19.93 0.58 -9.59
N GLY A 186 -18.70 0.12 -9.79
CA GLY A 186 -18.37 -1.09 -10.57
C GLY A 186 -18.54 -0.95 -12.09
N GLN A 187 -19.23 0.08 -12.58
CA GLN A 187 -19.49 0.31 -14.00
C GLN A 187 -18.23 0.69 -14.81
N ILE A 188 -18.30 0.44 -16.12
CA ILE A 188 -17.21 0.59 -17.07
C ILE A 188 -17.34 1.87 -17.93
N PHE A 189 -16.22 2.56 -18.12
CA PHE A 189 -16.15 3.88 -18.75
C PHE A 189 -14.90 4.03 -19.62
N CYS A 190 -14.93 4.98 -20.55
CA CYS A 190 -13.71 5.49 -21.19
C CYS A 190 -12.95 6.44 -20.25
N GLY A 191 -11.69 6.75 -20.60
CA GLY A 191 -10.83 7.60 -19.76
C GLY A 191 -11.39 9.00 -19.50
N LYS A 192 -12.14 9.58 -20.44
CA LYS A 192 -12.77 10.91 -20.30
C LYS A 192 -13.85 10.90 -19.21
N CYS A 193 -14.79 9.96 -19.28
CA CYS A 193 -15.93 9.85 -18.35
C CYS A 193 -15.58 9.31 -16.95
N SER A 194 -14.34 8.87 -16.75
CA SER A 194 -13.80 8.37 -15.48
C SER A 194 -12.47 9.03 -15.12
N SER A 195 -12.33 10.31 -15.46
CA SER A 195 -11.11 11.10 -15.28
C SER A 195 -10.88 11.58 -13.83
N LYS A 196 -11.88 11.43 -12.96
CA LYS A 196 -11.87 11.90 -11.57
C LYS A 196 -11.32 10.83 -10.62
N TYR A 197 -10.76 11.29 -9.50
CA TYR A 197 -10.28 10.47 -8.41
C TYR A 197 -10.86 10.99 -7.09
N SER A 198 -11.26 10.10 -6.19
CA SER A 198 -11.72 10.45 -4.84
C SER A 198 -11.49 9.26 -3.91
N THR A 199 -11.47 9.51 -2.61
CA THR A 199 -11.46 8.44 -1.60
C THR A 199 -12.84 7.81 -1.51
N ILE A 200 -12.90 6.55 -1.10
CA ILE A 200 -14.17 5.84 -0.87
C ILE A 200 -14.15 5.20 0.51
N PRO A 201 -14.30 6.00 1.60
CA PRO A 201 -14.21 5.49 2.96
C PRO A 201 -15.22 4.39 3.25
N LYS A 202 -16.40 4.45 2.62
CA LYS A 202 -17.43 3.41 2.74
C LYS A 202 -17.04 2.04 2.18
N PHE A 203 -15.96 1.93 1.42
CA PHE A 203 -15.39 0.68 0.91
C PHE A 203 -14.00 0.39 1.51
N GLY A 204 -13.59 1.12 2.57
CA GLY A 204 -12.25 1.01 3.14
C GLY A 204 -11.13 1.56 2.24
N ILE A 205 -11.47 2.34 1.21
CA ILE A 205 -10.50 2.85 0.23
C ILE A 205 -10.12 4.29 0.60
N GLU A 206 -9.06 4.43 1.38
CA GLU A 206 -8.56 5.74 1.87
C GLU A 206 -7.63 6.44 0.87
N LYS A 207 -7.10 5.71 -0.12
CA LYS A 207 -6.33 6.28 -1.23
C LYS A 207 -7.28 6.80 -2.31
N GLU A 208 -6.91 7.88 -2.98
CA GLU A 208 -7.71 8.40 -4.09
C GLU A 208 -7.75 7.38 -5.26
N VAL A 209 -8.95 6.96 -5.62
CA VAL A 209 -9.17 5.96 -6.68
C VAL A 209 -10.11 6.49 -7.76
N ARG A 210 -9.94 5.93 -8.96
CA ARG A 210 -10.69 6.34 -10.15
C ARG A 210 -12.21 6.18 -9.96
N VAL A 211 -12.93 7.26 -10.18
CA VAL A 211 -14.39 7.32 -10.13
C VAL A 211 -14.96 8.01 -11.38
N CYS A 212 -16.19 7.66 -11.76
CA CYS A 212 -16.92 8.44 -12.76
C CYS A 212 -17.40 9.76 -12.15
N GLU A 213 -17.63 10.78 -12.98
CA GLU A 213 -18.07 12.10 -12.52
C GLU A 213 -19.32 12.07 -11.60
N PRO A 214 -20.39 11.28 -11.87
CA PRO A 214 -21.53 11.18 -10.95
C PRO A 214 -21.14 10.66 -9.56
N CYS A 215 -20.25 9.67 -9.48
CA CYS A 215 -19.77 9.17 -8.18
C CYS A 215 -18.84 10.17 -7.49
N PHE A 216 -18.01 10.90 -8.23
CA PHE A 216 -17.15 11.95 -7.68
C PHE A 216 -17.99 13.04 -6.98
N GLU A 217 -19.07 13.50 -7.63
CA GLU A 217 -19.99 14.46 -7.02
C GLU A 217 -20.68 13.91 -5.76
N LEU A 218 -21.16 12.67 -5.80
CA LEU A 218 -21.85 12.04 -4.66
C LEU A 218 -20.94 11.82 -3.45
N LEU A 219 -19.66 11.49 -3.68
CA LEU A 219 -18.67 11.31 -2.63
C LEU A 219 -18.25 12.66 -2.03
N ASN A 220 -18.00 13.67 -2.87
CA ASN A 220 -17.49 14.96 -2.40
C ASN A 220 -18.59 15.87 -1.81
N LYS A 221 -19.83 15.84 -2.32
CA LYS A 221 -20.98 16.57 -1.71
C LYS A 221 -21.26 16.11 -0.26
N LYS A 222 -20.92 14.87 0.09
CA LYS A 222 -21.01 14.39 1.49
C LYS A 222 -19.91 14.94 2.40
N ALA A 223 -18.79 15.42 1.85
CA ALA A 223 -17.70 16.02 2.64
C ALA A 223 -17.95 17.50 2.97
N GLU A 224 -18.64 18.23 2.09
CA GLU A 224 -18.88 19.68 2.24
C GLU A 224 -20.01 20.05 3.23
N GLY A 225 -20.82 19.08 3.65
CA GLY A 225 -21.99 19.28 4.54
C GLY A 225 -21.67 19.62 6.01
N LYS A 226 -20.45 20.07 6.35
CA LYS A 226 -20.05 20.32 7.75
C LYS A 226 -19.06 21.49 7.94
N ALA A 227 -19.33 22.64 7.35
CA ALA A 227 -18.79 23.93 7.79
C ALA A 227 -19.83 25.05 7.66
N THR A 228 -19.82 25.99 8.61
CA THR A 228 -20.88 27.01 8.78
C THR A 228 -20.67 28.23 7.85
N SER A 229 -21.77 28.93 7.55
CA SER A 229 -21.88 30.07 6.65
C SER A 229 -21.01 31.30 6.97
N THR A 230 -20.36 31.90 5.97
CA THR A 230 -20.23 33.37 5.84
C THR A 230 -19.94 33.80 4.39
N GLY A 231 -20.68 34.79 3.86
CA GLY A 231 -20.24 35.64 2.73
C GLY A 231 -20.46 35.13 1.30
N GLN A 232 -21.56 35.55 0.66
CA GLN A 232 -21.72 35.52 -0.80
C GLN A 232 -21.22 36.82 -1.43
N SER A 233 -20.78 36.75 -2.70
CA SER A 233 -20.89 37.86 -3.65
C SER A 233 -21.14 37.33 -5.07
N GLU A 234 -22.28 37.70 -5.64
CA GLU A 234 -22.76 37.26 -6.96
C GLU A 234 -22.15 38.09 -8.11
N LEU A 235 -22.13 37.51 -9.32
CA LEU A 235 -22.05 38.25 -10.59
C LEU A 235 -23.01 37.63 -11.62
N PRO A 236 -23.53 38.40 -12.60
CA PRO A 236 -24.91 38.22 -13.07
C PRO A 236 -25.11 37.28 -14.28
N PRO A 237 -26.35 36.80 -14.53
CA PRO A 237 -26.66 35.77 -15.53
C PRO A 237 -26.77 36.25 -17.00
N GLU A 238 -26.34 37.47 -17.34
CA GLU A 238 -26.51 38.03 -18.70
C GLU A 238 -25.48 37.53 -19.73
N TYR A 239 -24.43 36.82 -19.32
CA TYR A 239 -23.36 36.37 -20.22
C TYR A 239 -23.62 35.02 -20.91
N LEU A 240 -24.77 34.36 -20.66
CA LEU A 240 -25.11 33.04 -21.20
C LEU A 240 -26.07 33.07 -22.42
N THR A 241 -26.49 34.26 -22.87
CA THR A 241 -27.52 34.42 -23.92
C THR A 241 -27.11 35.34 -25.07
N SER A 242 -25.84 35.29 -25.49
CA SER A 242 -25.41 35.88 -26.77
C SER A 242 -25.68 34.93 -27.95
N PRO A 243 -26.37 35.35 -29.02
CA PRO A 243 -26.79 34.49 -30.14
C PRO A 243 -25.66 34.14 -31.14
N LEU A 244 -24.40 34.18 -30.70
CA LEU A 244 -23.21 33.85 -31.49
C LEU A 244 -22.59 32.48 -31.12
N SER A 245 -23.31 31.66 -30.34
CA SER A 245 -22.92 30.30 -29.96
C SER A 245 -23.54 29.21 -30.86
N GLN A 246 -24.44 29.58 -31.78
CA GLN A 246 -25.04 28.67 -32.76
C GLN A 246 -24.44 28.88 -34.16
N GLN A 247 -23.14 28.65 -34.30
CA GLN A 247 -22.59 28.32 -35.62
C GLN A 247 -21.67 27.10 -35.52
N SER A 248 -22.20 25.96 -35.95
CA SER A 248 -21.43 24.73 -36.08
C SER A 248 -20.39 24.90 -37.19
N GLN A 249 -19.12 24.92 -36.82
CA GLN A 249 -18.03 24.56 -37.72
C GLN A 249 -17.21 23.46 -37.04
N MET A 250 -17.35 22.24 -37.55
CA MET A 250 -16.38 21.19 -37.30
C MET A 250 -15.03 21.63 -37.88
N PRO A 251 -13.90 21.42 -37.19
CA PRO A 251 -12.61 21.52 -37.85
C PRO A 251 -12.56 20.45 -38.96
N PRO A 252 -12.00 20.76 -40.15
CA PRO A 252 -11.77 19.73 -41.15
C PRO A 252 -10.84 18.66 -40.57
N LYS A 253 -10.98 17.42 -41.04
CA LYS A 253 -9.98 16.38 -40.73
C LYS A 253 -8.61 16.92 -41.15
N ARG A 254 -7.64 16.96 -40.23
CA ARG A 254 -6.23 17.17 -40.61
C ARG A 254 -5.85 16.02 -41.54
N ASP A 255 -5.36 16.37 -42.73
CA ASP A 255 -4.91 15.39 -43.70
C ASP A 255 -3.71 14.60 -43.17
N GLU A 256 -3.52 13.39 -43.71
CA GLU A 256 -2.45 12.47 -43.28
C GLU A 256 -1.04 13.10 -43.42
N ALA A 257 -0.88 14.00 -44.41
CA ALA A 257 0.32 14.82 -44.59
C ALA A 257 0.59 15.79 -43.42
N ALA A 258 -0.45 16.36 -42.80
CA ALA A 258 -0.28 17.28 -41.65
C ALA A 258 0.07 16.53 -40.36
N LEU A 259 -0.32 15.26 -40.24
CA LEU A 259 0.13 14.38 -39.16
C LEU A 259 1.58 13.93 -39.37
N GLN A 260 1.97 13.62 -40.61
CA GLN A 260 3.38 13.37 -40.95
C GLN A 260 4.26 14.59 -40.71
N GLU A 261 3.81 15.81 -41.05
CA GLU A 261 4.54 17.04 -40.75
C GLU A 261 4.68 17.30 -39.24
N GLU A 262 3.65 16.95 -38.44
CA GLU A 262 3.68 17.06 -36.97
C GLU A 262 4.63 16.00 -36.33
N GLU A 263 4.71 14.78 -36.89
CA GLU A 263 5.69 13.76 -36.49
C GLU A 263 7.13 14.11 -36.92
N GLU A 264 7.34 14.61 -38.14
CA GLU A 264 8.64 15.08 -38.61
C GLU A 264 9.14 16.30 -37.80
N LEU A 265 8.24 17.21 -37.44
CA LEU A 265 8.55 18.34 -36.57
C LEU A 265 8.94 17.89 -35.15
N GLN A 266 8.22 16.92 -34.57
CA GLN A 266 8.61 16.34 -33.28
C GLN A 266 9.96 15.63 -33.34
N LEU A 267 10.23 14.89 -34.43
CA LEU A 267 11.52 14.24 -34.65
C LEU A 267 12.66 15.26 -34.82
N ALA A 268 12.41 16.39 -35.48
CA ALA A 268 13.36 17.49 -35.62
C ALA A 268 13.66 18.17 -34.27
N ILE A 269 12.64 18.41 -33.44
CA ILE A 269 12.80 18.97 -32.08
C ILE A 269 13.62 18.03 -31.20
N ALA A 270 13.33 16.73 -31.20
CA ALA A 270 14.06 15.73 -30.42
C ALA A 270 15.54 15.63 -30.85
N LEU A 271 15.82 15.66 -32.16
CA LEU A 271 17.18 15.71 -32.67
C LEU A 271 17.90 16.99 -32.24
N SER A 272 17.25 18.14 -32.32
CA SER A 272 17.83 19.43 -31.93
C SER A 272 18.12 19.52 -30.43
N GLN A 273 17.27 18.94 -29.57
CA GLN A 273 17.56 18.77 -28.14
C GLN A 273 18.78 17.86 -27.92
N SER A 274 18.85 16.71 -28.60
CA SER A 274 20.00 15.80 -28.42
C SER A 274 21.34 16.40 -28.89
N GLU A 275 21.33 17.23 -29.94
CA GLU A 275 22.53 17.94 -30.40
C GLU A 275 22.93 19.07 -29.42
N ALA A 276 21.96 19.72 -28.78
CA ALA A 276 22.20 20.73 -27.76
C ALA A 276 22.83 20.13 -26.49
N GLU A 277 22.29 19.01 -26.00
CA GLU A 277 22.86 18.28 -24.85
C GLU A 277 24.27 17.74 -25.14
N GLU A 278 24.54 17.25 -26.35
CA GLU A 278 25.88 16.80 -26.77
C GLU A 278 26.88 17.98 -26.80
N LYS A 279 26.47 19.16 -27.30
CA LYS A 279 27.27 20.40 -27.26
C LYS A 279 27.54 20.89 -25.84
N GLU A 280 26.58 20.76 -24.93
CA GLU A 280 26.75 21.12 -23.53
C GLU A 280 27.67 20.15 -22.80
N ARG A 281 27.53 18.83 -23.05
CA ARG A 281 28.49 17.81 -22.59
C ARG A 281 29.90 18.04 -23.12
N MET A 282 30.07 18.39 -24.39
CA MET A 282 31.37 18.73 -24.97
C MET A 282 32.00 19.95 -24.30
N ARG A 283 31.21 20.98 -23.96
CA ARG A 283 31.66 22.13 -23.17
C ARG A 283 32.12 21.72 -21.77
N GLN A 284 31.34 20.93 -21.04
CA GLN A 284 31.68 20.46 -19.69
C GLN A 284 32.90 19.53 -19.67
N LYS A 285 33.09 18.72 -20.72
CA LYS A 285 34.24 17.80 -20.85
C LYS A 285 35.56 18.56 -21.07
N ASN A 286 35.52 19.71 -21.74
CA ASN A 286 36.71 20.53 -21.99
C ASN A 286 37.21 21.27 -20.74
N THR A 287 36.39 21.41 -19.69
CA THR A 287 36.76 22.05 -18.41
C THR A 287 37.44 21.13 -17.40
N TYR A 288 37.51 19.81 -17.64
CA TYR A 288 38.03 18.84 -16.64
C TYR A 288 39.43 18.28 -16.94
N SER A 289 40.12 18.80 -17.97
CA SER A 289 41.43 18.28 -18.42
C SER A 289 42.61 19.13 -17.92
N ALA A 290 42.70 19.35 -16.60
CA ALA A 290 43.88 19.91 -15.96
C ALA A 290 44.02 19.38 -14.52
N TYR A 291 44.88 18.37 -14.33
CA TYR A 291 45.78 18.10 -13.18
C TYR A 291 46.32 16.64 -13.28
N PRO A 292 47.62 16.39 -13.09
CA PRO A 292 48.21 15.05 -13.28
C PRO A 292 48.19 14.15 -12.04
N LYS A 293 48.25 12.83 -12.28
CA LYS A 293 48.25 11.75 -11.26
C LYS A 293 49.60 11.55 -10.55
N VAL A 294 49.56 10.87 -9.40
CA VAL A 294 50.68 10.11 -8.80
C VAL A 294 50.12 8.80 -8.21
N ASP A 295 50.74 7.66 -8.52
CA ASP A 295 50.43 6.32 -7.95
C ASP A 295 51.33 6.02 -6.73
N PRO A 296 51.05 4.99 -5.89
CA PRO A 296 51.83 3.75 -6.02
C PRO A 296 51.12 2.41 -5.65
N THR A 297 51.91 1.33 -5.67
CA THR A 297 51.63 -0.12 -5.78
C THR A 297 51.31 -0.91 -4.48
N PRO A 298 50.82 -2.18 -4.58
CA PRO A 298 50.43 -3.02 -3.43
C PRO A 298 51.54 -3.95 -2.88
N VAL A 299 51.33 -4.52 -1.68
CA VAL A 299 52.18 -5.55 -1.04
C VAL A 299 51.34 -6.68 -0.38
N THR A 300 52.00 -7.74 0.11
CA THR A 300 51.52 -9.13 0.13
C THR A 300 51.47 -9.78 1.54
N SER A 301 51.31 -11.12 1.59
CA SER A 301 51.63 -12.05 2.71
C SER A 301 50.53 -12.28 3.77
N SER A 302 50.45 -13.38 4.55
CA SER A 302 50.76 -14.83 4.41
C SER A 302 50.20 -15.56 5.65
N ALA A 303 49.83 -16.86 5.56
CA ALA A 303 49.43 -17.69 6.72
C ALA A 303 50.65 -18.37 7.41
N PRO A 304 50.50 -18.93 8.64
CA PRO A 304 50.33 -20.39 8.77
C PRO A 304 49.44 -20.86 9.97
N PRO A 305 49.15 -22.18 10.12
CA PRO A 305 48.08 -22.70 11.00
C PRO A 305 48.56 -23.51 12.23
N VAL A 306 47.61 -23.88 13.11
CA VAL A 306 47.77 -24.91 14.17
C VAL A 306 46.58 -25.89 14.14
N SER A 307 46.82 -27.15 14.49
CA SER A 307 45.89 -28.28 14.39
C SER A 307 45.88 -29.11 15.66
N THR A 308 44.71 -29.43 16.23
CA THR A 308 44.53 -30.66 17.03
C THR A 308 43.08 -31.17 17.09
N LEU A 309 42.91 -32.35 16.49
CA LEU A 309 42.08 -33.50 16.88
C LEU A 309 41.35 -33.44 18.25
N TYR A 310 40.07 -33.80 18.27
CA TYR A 310 39.53 -34.84 19.19
C TYR A 310 38.17 -35.37 18.68
N SER A 311 38.00 -36.70 18.64
CA SER A 311 36.73 -37.38 18.30
C SER A 311 36.55 -38.61 19.18
N SER A 312 35.37 -38.80 19.77
CA SER A 312 34.88 -40.08 20.32
C SER A 312 33.36 -40.00 20.60
N PRO A 313 32.63 -41.14 20.64
CA PRO A 313 31.34 -41.21 19.96
C PRO A 313 30.17 -41.72 20.84
N ILE A 314 29.02 -42.00 20.21
CA ILE A 314 28.15 -43.20 20.31
C ILE A 314 26.66 -42.84 20.07
N ASN A 315 26.02 -43.54 19.10
CA ASN A 315 24.60 -44.00 19.01
C ASN A 315 23.49 -43.22 19.77
N SER A 316 22.30 -42.89 19.27
CA SER A 316 21.42 -43.46 18.22
C SER A 316 20.27 -42.46 17.95
N SER A 317 19.44 -42.53 16.90
CA SER A 317 19.43 -43.21 15.59
C SER A 317 18.30 -42.59 14.75
N ALA A 318 18.35 -42.66 13.42
CA ALA A 318 17.28 -42.18 12.52
C ALA A 318 17.17 -43.08 11.26
N PRO A 319 15.99 -43.20 10.61
CA PRO A 319 15.83 -44.06 9.42
C PRO A 319 16.61 -43.57 8.20
N SER A 320 16.78 -44.47 7.24
CA SER A 320 17.55 -44.29 5.99
C SER A 320 17.21 -43.02 5.22
N ALA A 321 18.24 -42.20 4.98
CA ALA A 321 18.17 -41.06 4.08
C ALA A 321 18.48 -41.48 2.63
N GLU A 322 17.41 -41.73 1.87
CA GLU A 322 17.42 -41.70 0.41
C GLU A 322 16.41 -40.60 0.02
N ASP A 323 16.75 -39.75 -0.97
CA ASP A 323 16.02 -38.54 -1.40
C ASP A 323 15.99 -37.32 -0.45
N VAL A 324 17.16 -36.73 -0.16
CA VAL A 324 17.27 -35.31 0.28
C VAL A 324 18.30 -34.55 -0.56
N ASP A 325 17.90 -33.41 -1.13
CA ASP A 325 18.73 -32.54 -1.96
C ASP A 325 20.00 -32.05 -1.21
N PRO A 326 21.22 -32.24 -1.77
CA PRO A 326 22.47 -31.82 -1.14
C PRO A 326 22.62 -30.30 -0.93
N GLU A 327 21.78 -29.45 -1.54
CA GLU A 327 21.73 -28.02 -1.20
C GLU A 327 20.99 -27.76 0.12
N LEU A 328 19.85 -28.44 0.33
CA LEU A 328 19.00 -28.28 1.52
C LEU A 328 19.70 -28.78 2.80
N ALA A 329 20.47 -29.87 2.71
CA ALA A 329 21.23 -30.43 3.82
C ALA A 329 22.27 -29.46 4.41
N ARG A 330 22.79 -28.51 3.61
CA ARG A 330 23.72 -27.46 4.12
C ARG A 330 23.01 -26.42 4.96
N TYR A 331 21.79 -26.04 4.58
CA TYR A 331 21.01 -24.99 5.25
C TYR A 331 20.33 -25.45 6.54
N LEU A 332 20.12 -26.75 6.70
CA LEU A 332 19.65 -27.39 7.94
C LEU A 332 20.75 -27.54 9.01
N ASN A 333 22.02 -27.26 8.68
CA ASN A 333 23.13 -27.43 9.61
C ASN A 333 23.28 -26.23 10.56
N ARG A 334 23.11 -26.46 11.86
CA ARG A 334 23.25 -25.46 12.94
C ARG A 334 24.57 -24.67 12.88
N THR A 335 25.69 -25.37 12.66
CA THR A 335 27.03 -24.77 12.69
C THR A 335 27.29 -23.82 11.50
N TYR A 336 26.60 -24.01 10.37
CA TYR A 336 26.67 -23.10 9.23
C TYR A 336 26.12 -21.71 9.59
N TRP A 337 24.99 -21.65 10.30
CA TRP A 337 24.36 -20.39 10.71
C TRP A 337 25.12 -19.68 11.82
N GLU A 338 25.67 -20.42 12.79
CA GLU A 338 26.51 -19.85 13.85
C GLU A 338 27.77 -19.21 13.25
N LYS A 339 28.44 -19.89 12.31
CA LYS A 339 29.59 -19.34 11.58
C LYS A 339 29.23 -18.11 10.73
N LYS A 340 28.07 -18.13 10.05
CA LYS A 340 27.57 -16.99 9.25
C LYS A 340 27.27 -15.76 10.12
N GLN A 341 26.80 -15.96 11.36
CA GLN A 341 26.62 -14.86 12.32
C GLN A 341 27.95 -14.32 12.86
N GLU A 342 28.97 -15.17 13.07
CA GLU A 342 30.32 -14.70 13.43
C GLU A 342 30.98 -13.87 12.33
N GLU A 343 30.84 -14.24 11.05
CA GLU A 343 31.41 -13.48 9.93
C GLU A 343 30.79 -12.07 9.83
N VAL A 344 29.47 -11.95 10.01
CA VAL A 344 28.78 -10.65 10.07
C VAL A 344 29.27 -9.78 11.24
N ARG A 345 29.68 -10.38 12.37
CA ARG A 345 30.20 -9.67 13.55
C ARG A 345 31.67 -9.24 13.42
N LYS A 346 32.42 -9.72 12.43
CA LYS A 346 33.87 -9.45 12.27
C LYS A 346 34.20 -8.37 11.23
N SER A 347 33.21 -7.72 10.61
CA SER A 347 33.44 -6.63 9.64
C SER A 347 33.65 -5.27 10.33
N PRO A 348 34.75 -4.54 10.05
CA PRO A 348 35.00 -3.23 10.65
C PRO A 348 34.40 -2.09 9.81
N THR A 349 33.46 -1.34 10.38
CA THR A 349 32.92 -0.11 9.79
C THR A 349 32.89 1.01 10.84
N PRO A 350 33.42 2.22 10.56
CA PRO A 350 33.54 3.29 11.56
C PRO A 350 32.21 4.04 11.84
N SER A 351 32.14 4.65 13.01
CA SER A 351 30.94 5.25 13.62
C SER A 351 30.40 6.52 12.93
N ALA A 352 29.09 6.56 12.72
CA ALA A 352 28.22 7.75 12.76
C ALA A 352 26.75 7.29 13.04
N PRO A 353 25.83 8.15 13.56
CA PRO A 353 24.87 7.69 14.57
C PRO A 353 23.54 7.12 14.05
N ALA A 354 22.87 6.35 14.91
CA ALA A 354 21.59 5.70 14.65
C ALA A 354 20.38 6.66 14.64
N PRO A 355 19.32 6.27 13.90
CA PRO A 355 17.96 6.42 14.38
C PRO A 355 17.17 5.10 14.38
N VAL A 356 16.61 4.84 15.56
CA VAL A 356 15.38 4.10 15.94
C VAL A 356 14.65 3.25 14.88
N SER A 357 14.35 2.00 15.26
CA SER A 357 13.55 1.04 14.51
C SER A 357 12.11 1.49 14.21
N LEU A 358 11.66 1.28 12.97
CA LEU A 358 10.25 1.15 12.60
C LEU A 358 10.05 -0.19 11.89
N ALA A 359 9.12 -1.00 12.40
CA ALA A 359 8.71 -2.24 11.78
C ALA A 359 7.49 -1.97 10.88
N GLU A 360 7.49 -2.54 9.67
CA GLU A 360 6.38 -2.50 8.72
C GLU A 360 6.21 -3.87 8.03
N PRO A 361 5.08 -4.16 7.36
CA PRO A 361 4.38 -5.42 7.59
C PRO A 361 4.40 -6.37 6.38
N VAL A 362 3.83 -7.57 6.56
CA VAL A 362 3.64 -8.57 5.50
C VAL A 362 2.15 -8.78 5.20
N PRO A 363 1.70 -8.70 3.94
CA PRO A 363 0.33 -9.02 3.56
C PRO A 363 0.13 -10.48 3.13
N ILE A 364 -0.99 -11.05 3.60
CA ILE A 364 -2.00 -11.92 2.95
C ILE A 364 -1.56 -12.99 1.92
N SER A 365 -2.03 -14.22 2.16
CA SER A 365 -1.86 -15.44 1.35
C SER A 365 -3.03 -15.74 0.40
N GLN A 366 -2.76 -16.54 -0.64
CA GLN A 366 -3.67 -17.56 -1.20
C GLN A 366 -2.83 -18.80 -1.62
N PRO A 367 -3.39 -19.91 -2.17
CA PRO A 367 -3.85 -21.03 -1.36
C PRO A 367 -3.15 -22.35 -1.75
N VAL A 368 -3.16 -23.37 -0.88
CA VAL A 368 -2.72 -24.73 -1.29
C VAL A 368 -3.66 -25.81 -0.77
N GLU A 369 -3.96 -26.70 -1.72
CA GLU A 369 -4.62 -27.99 -1.67
C GLU A 369 -4.31 -28.94 -0.49
N SER A 370 -5.24 -29.87 -0.34
CA SER A 370 -5.33 -30.91 0.67
C SER A 370 -4.39 -32.11 0.46
N LEU A 371 -3.71 -32.56 1.52
CA LEU A 371 -3.26 -33.96 1.67
C LEU A 371 -3.39 -34.46 3.12
N ALA A 372 -4.04 -35.62 3.24
CA ALA A 372 -4.06 -36.66 4.29
C ALA A 372 -3.87 -36.33 5.81
N PRO A 373 -4.67 -36.94 6.71
CA PRO A 373 -4.56 -36.71 8.15
C PRO A 373 -3.39 -37.47 8.79
N VAL A 374 -2.51 -36.74 9.48
CA VAL A 374 -1.62 -37.33 10.49
C VAL A 374 -2.41 -37.46 11.80
N GLN A 375 -2.35 -38.63 12.44
CA GLN A 375 -3.04 -38.90 13.71
C GLN A 375 -2.59 -37.90 14.79
N PRO A 376 -3.52 -37.25 15.53
CA PRO A 376 -3.14 -36.35 16.60
C PRO A 376 -2.51 -37.14 17.75
N ILE A 377 -1.27 -36.79 18.08
CA ILE A 377 -0.63 -37.21 19.32
C ILE A 377 -1.41 -36.54 20.46
N ASN A 378 -2.04 -37.34 21.33
CA ASN A 378 -2.73 -36.86 22.52
C ASN A 378 -1.74 -36.23 23.50
N ILE A 379 -1.50 -34.92 23.35
CA ILE A 379 -0.90 -34.11 24.40
C ILE A 379 -2.03 -33.67 25.33
N VAL A 380 -2.29 -34.49 26.35
CA VAL A 380 -3.16 -34.12 27.47
C VAL A 380 -2.34 -33.25 28.42
N GLU A 381 -2.16 -31.98 28.08
CA GLU A 381 -1.62 -31.00 29.03
C GLU A 381 -2.69 -30.66 30.07
N GLN A 382 -2.57 -31.31 31.24
CA GLN A 382 -3.38 -30.99 32.41
C GLN A 382 -3.06 -29.58 32.91
N TYR A 383 -3.93 -28.62 32.57
CA TYR A 383 -4.03 -27.32 33.23
C TYR A 383 -4.62 -27.48 34.65
N GLN A 384 -3.88 -28.19 35.50
CA GLN A 384 -4.21 -28.48 36.90
C GLN A 384 -3.12 -27.98 37.86
N ASN A 385 -2.12 -27.24 37.34
CA ASN A 385 -0.97 -26.79 38.12
C ASN A 385 -1.36 -25.83 39.25
N GLY A 386 -2.32 -24.90 39.06
CA GLY A 386 -2.66 -23.88 40.05
C GLY A 386 -3.07 -24.44 41.42
N GLU A 387 -4.01 -25.38 41.44
CA GLU A 387 -4.43 -26.04 42.69
C GLU A 387 -3.32 -26.92 43.28
N SER A 388 -2.45 -27.52 42.45
CA SER A 388 -1.31 -28.32 42.95
C SER A 388 -0.20 -27.46 43.56
N GLU A 389 0.11 -26.30 42.98
CA GLU A 389 1.18 -25.41 43.45
C GLU A 389 0.79 -24.72 44.76
N GLU A 390 -0.45 -24.28 44.92
CA GLU A 390 -0.92 -23.71 46.20
C GLU A 390 -0.87 -24.77 47.32
N ASN A 391 -1.25 -26.02 47.03
CA ASN A 391 -1.13 -27.13 47.99
C ASN A 391 0.35 -27.46 48.32
N HIS A 392 1.25 -27.42 47.33
CA HIS A 392 2.69 -27.59 47.55
C HIS A 392 3.28 -26.45 48.40
N GLU A 393 2.88 -25.20 48.16
CA GLU A 393 3.34 -24.04 48.94
C GLU A 393 2.86 -24.13 50.40
N GLN A 394 1.60 -24.50 50.63
CA GLN A 394 1.07 -24.75 51.98
C GLN A 394 1.82 -25.87 52.70
N PHE A 395 2.12 -26.98 52.01
CA PHE A 395 2.92 -28.08 52.55
C PHE A 395 4.36 -27.64 52.91
N LEU A 396 5.05 -26.94 51.99
CA LEU A 396 6.41 -26.45 52.21
C LEU A 396 6.47 -25.48 53.40
N LYS A 397 5.47 -24.61 53.54
CA LYS A 397 5.33 -23.69 54.68
C LYS A 397 5.07 -24.43 56.00
N ALA A 398 4.25 -25.48 55.99
CA ALA A 398 4.03 -26.34 57.16
C ALA A 398 5.32 -27.09 57.58
N LEU A 399 6.03 -27.67 56.62
CA LEU A 399 7.31 -28.35 56.84
C LEU A 399 8.38 -27.38 57.37
N GLN A 400 8.52 -26.20 56.77
CA GLN A 400 9.44 -25.15 57.22
C GLN A 400 9.16 -24.75 58.67
N ASN A 401 7.88 -24.51 59.02
CA ASN A 401 7.48 -24.19 60.38
C ASN A 401 7.80 -25.32 61.36
N ALA A 402 7.51 -26.59 61.00
CA ALA A 402 7.84 -27.74 61.83
C ALA A 402 9.35 -27.87 62.09
N VAL A 403 10.19 -27.72 61.06
CA VAL A 403 11.66 -27.77 61.17
C VAL A 403 12.19 -26.61 62.02
N ILE A 404 11.68 -25.39 61.84
CA ILE A 404 12.07 -24.23 62.67
C ILE A 404 11.69 -24.47 64.15
N THR A 405 10.46 -24.92 64.42
CA THR A 405 10.01 -25.23 65.79
C THR A 405 10.85 -26.35 66.42
N PHE A 406 11.17 -27.40 65.67
CA PHE A 406 12.02 -28.51 66.10
C PHE A 406 13.43 -28.03 66.47
N LEU A 407 14.09 -27.27 65.58
CA LEU A 407 15.43 -26.72 65.82
C LEU A 407 15.47 -25.78 67.03
N ASN A 408 14.48 -24.88 67.17
CA ASN A 408 14.40 -23.96 68.29
C ASN A 408 14.18 -24.70 69.63
N ARG A 409 13.38 -25.78 69.62
CA ARG A 409 13.12 -26.58 70.82
C ARG A 409 14.31 -27.46 71.21
N MET A 410 15.04 -28.03 70.24
CA MET A 410 16.32 -28.70 70.49
C MET A 410 17.35 -27.73 71.11
N LYS A 411 17.54 -26.55 70.52
CA LYS A 411 18.45 -25.51 71.06
C LYS A 411 18.07 -25.10 72.49
N SER A 412 16.78 -24.90 72.75
CA SER A 412 16.26 -24.57 74.10
C SER A 412 16.54 -25.66 75.13
N ASN A 413 16.32 -26.94 74.80
CA ASN A 413 16.63 -28.04 75.72
C ASN A 413 18.14 -28.19 75.97
N HIS A 414 18.96 -28.03 74.92
CA HIS A 414 20.42 -28.04 75.03
C HIS A 414 20.94 -26.91 75.93
N MET A 415 20.52 -25.67 75.70
CA MET A 415 20.89 -24.51 76.55
C MET A 415 20.45 -24.66 78.02
N ARG A 416 19.41 -25.46 78.30
CA ARG A 416 18.88 -25.70 79.65
C ARG A 416 19.41 -26.98 80.29
N GLY A 417 20.36 -27.67 79.66
CA GLY A 417 20.93 -28.93 80.16
C GLY A 417 19.92 -30.08 80.27
N ARG A 418 18.83 -30.06 79.51
CA ARG A 418 17.75 -31.06 79.57
C ARG A 418 17.95 -32.12 78.49
N SER A 419 17.77 -33.39 78.84
CA SER A 419 17.81 -34.47 77.84
C SER A 419 16.70 -34.30 76.81
N ILE A 420 17.09 -34.28 75.54
CA ILE A 420 16.19 -34.11 74.39
C ILE A 420 15.23 -35.32 74.27
N THR A 421 15.65 -36.51 74.71
CA THR A 421 14.85 -37.74 74.73
C THR A 421 13.59 -37.64 75.59
N ASN A 422 13.55 -36.71 76.54
CA ASN A 422 12.46 -36.60 77.52
C ASN A 422 11.44 -35.51 77.13
N ASP A 423 11.66 -34.79 76.03
CA ASP A 423 10.70 -33.81 75.51
C ASP A 423 9.81 -34.46 74.44
N SER A 424 8.60 -34.85 74.85
CA SER A 424 7.60 -35.51 74.00
C SER A 424 7.24 -34.71 72.74
N ALA A 425 7.34 -33.38 72.77
CA ALA A 425 7.09 -32.56 71.60
C ALA A 425 8.25 -32.57 70.59
N VAL A 426 9.51 -32.76 71.04
CA VAL A 426 10.64 -32.95 70.11
C VAL A 426 10.52 -34.30 69.40
N LEU A 427 10.11 -35.35 70.12
CA LEU A 427 9.84 -36.67 69.53
C LEU A 427 8.67 -36.62 68.53
N SER A 428 7.58 -35.93 68.88
CA SER A 428 6.42 -35.74 67.99
C SER A 428 6.77 -34.93 66.73
N LEU A 429 7.52 -33.83 66.87
CA LEU A 429 8.00 -33.05 65.74
C LEU A 429 8.95 -33.86 64.85
N PHE A 430 9.84 -34.68 65.42
CA PHE A 430 10.71 -35.58 64.66
C PHE A 430 9.88 -36.58 63.83
N GLN A 431 8.88 -37.23 64.43
CA GLN A 431 7.98 -38.14 63.69
C GLN A 431 7.22 -37.42 62.57
N SER A 432 6.69 -36.23 62.85
CA SER A 432 5.99 -35.40 61.86
C SER A 432 6.89 -35.02 60.68
N ILE A 433 8.13 -34.58 60.94
CA ILE A 433 9.11 -34.23 59.89
C ILE A 433 9.52 -35.46 59.07
N ASN A 434 9.75 -36.61 59.69
CA ASN A 434 10.05 -37.85 58.96
C ASN A 434 8.88 -38.29 58.06
N ASN A 435 7.63 -38.14 58.51
CA ASN A 435 6.46 -38.47 57.70
C ASN A 435 6.26 -37.51 56.52
N MET A 436 6.69 -36.25 56.63
CA MET A 436 6.67 -35.29 55.52
C MET A 436 7.84 -35.47 54.53
N HIS A 437 8.95 -36.10 54.94
CA HIS A 437 10.15 -36.19 54.10
C HIS A 437 9.96 -36.92 52.75
N PRO A 438 9.23 -38.06 52.66
CA PRO A 438 8.94 -38.69 51.37
C PRO A 438 8.12 -37.81 50.43
N GLN A 439 7.16 -37.04 50.97
CA GLN A 439 6.33 -36.12 50.18
C GLN A 439 7.17 -34.97 49.60
N LEU A 440 8.19 -34.49 50.31
CA LEU A 440 9.13 -33.50 49.79
C LEU A 440 9.95 -34.05 48.60
N LEU A 441 10.41 -35.30 48.69
CA LEU A 441 11.18 -35.94 47.61
C LEU A 441 10.33 -36.14 46.35
N GLU A 442 9.06 -36.52 46.51
CA GLU A 442 8.10 -36.67 45.43
C GLU A 442 7.84 -35.32 44.72
N ILE A 443 7.58 -34.24 45.47
CA ILE A 443 7.41 -32.89 44.91
C ILE A 443 8.66 -32.44 44.16
N LEU A 444 9.86 -32.75 44.67
CA LEU A 444 11.13 -32.39 44.02
C LEU A 444 11.29 -33.13 42.68
N ASN A 445 11.01 -34.43 42.62
CA ASN A 445 11.05 -35.20 41.37
C ASN A 445 10.03 -34.66 40.34
N GLN A 446 8.80 -34.34 40.76
CA GLN A 446 7.79 -33.76 39.88
C GLN A 446 8.18 -32.38 39.33
N LEU A 447 8.91 -31.57 40.11
CA LEU A 447 9.43 -30.28 39.64
C LEU A 447 10.57 -30.45 38.63
N ASP A 448 11.47 -31.41 38.85
CA ASP A 448 12.55 -31.72 37.88
C ASP A 448 11.99 -32.31 36.57
N GLU A 449 10.97 -33.18 36.63
CA GLU A 449 10.27 -33.69 35.44
C GLU A 449 9.57 -32.58 34.66
N LYS A 450 8.83 -31.68 35.34
CA LYS A 450 8.21 -30.50 34.71
C LYS A 450 9.27 -29.58 34.10
N ARG A 451 10.40 -29.38 34.77
CA ARG A 451 11.50 -28.56 34.25
C ARG A 451 12.06 -29.15 32.95
N LEU A 452 12.37 -30.44 32.91
CA LEU A 452 12.86 -31.13 31.71
C LEU A 452 11.84 -31.07 30.56
N TYR A 453 10.54 -31.18 30.88
CA TYR A 453 9.47 -31.02 29.90
C TYR A 453 9.45 -29.61 29.29
N TYR A 454 9.51 -28.55 30.10
CA TYR A 454 9.51 -27.18 29.62
C TYR A 454 10.81 -26.79 28.89
N GLU A 455 11.98 -27.30 29.32
CA GLU A 455 13.24 -27.14 28.59
C GLU A 455 13.14 -27.79 27.19
N GLY A 456 12.61 -29.02 27.09
CA GLY A 456 12.38 -29.70 25.81
C GLY A 456 11.31 -29.03 24.92
N LEU A 457 10.32 -28.36 25.50
CA LEU A 457 9.34 -27.55 24.76
C LEU A 457 9.97 -26.25 24.24
N GLN A 458 10.84 -25.61 25.03
CA GLN A 458 11.59 -24.42 24.65
C GLN A 458 12.54 -24.70 23.47
N ASP A 459 13.21 -25.86 23.45
CA ASP A 459 14.05 -26.28 22.33
C ASP A 459 13.24 -26.49 21.03
N LYS A 460 12.05 -27.11 21.11
CA LYS A 460 11.14 -27.24 19.96
C LYS A 460 10.70 -25.87 19.44
N LEU A 461 10.37 -24.93 20.34
CA LEU A 461 10.02 -23.56 19.98
C LEU A 461 11.20 -22.81 19.32
N ALA A 462 12.44 -23.05 19.76
CA ALA A 462 13.64 -22.52 19.11
C ALA A 462 13.80 -23.08 17.69
N GLN A 463 13.68 -24.40 17.50
CA GLN A 463 13.75 -25.05 16.19
C GLN A 463 12.70 -24.50 15.21
N VAL A 464 11.46 -24.29 15.66
CA VAL A 464 10.38 -23.69 14.82
C VAL A 464 10.70 -22.23 14.45
N ARG A 465 11.28 -21.45 15.36
CA ARG A 465 11.72 -20.07 15.06
C ARG A 465 12.85 -20.05 14.03
N ASP A 466 13.84 -20.93 14.17
CA ASP A 466 14.98 -21.03 13.26
C ASP A 466 14.54 -21.50 11.86
N ALA A 467 13.65 -22.50 11.77
CA ALA A 467 13.07 -22.94 10.51
C ALA A 467 12.26 -21.83 9.80
N ARG A 468 11.50 -21.03 10.56
CA ARG A 468 10.78 -19.86 10.02
C ARG A 468 11.73 -18.76 9.54
N ALA A 469 12.84 -18.54 10.25
CA ALA A 469 13.87 -17.58 9.83
C ALA A 469 14.54 -18.02 8.53
N ALA A 470 14.89 -19.31 8.39
CA ALA A 470 15.45 -19.87 7.16
C ALA A 470 14.49 -19.75 5.96
N LEU A 471 13.21 -20.07 6.13
CA LEU A 471 12.19 -19.89 5.09
C LEU A 471 12.01 -18.42 4.66
N ASN A 472 12.10 -17.48 5.60
CA ASN A 472 12.03 -16.06 5.29
C ASN A 472 13.28 -15.57 4.52
N ALA A 473 14.47 -16.07 4.87
CA ALA A 473 15.71 -15.77 4.15
C ALA A 473 15.66 -16.27 2.70
N LEU A 474 15.22 -17.52 2.46
CA LEU A 474 15.05 -18.08 1.11
C LEU A 474 14.05 -17.28 0.26
N ARG A 475 12.97 -16.80 0.88
CA ARG A 475 11.99 -15.92 0.20
C ARG A 475 12.60 -14.58 -0.19
N GLU A 476 13.43 -13.96 0.65
CA GLU A 476 14.09 -12.70 0.30
C GLU A 476 15.16 -12.90 -0.78
N GLU A 477 15.96 -13.97 -0.71
CA GLU A 477 16.94 -14.30 -1.75
C GLU A 477 16.26 -14.53 -3.12
N HIS A 478 15.11 -15.21 -3.15
CA HIS A 478 14.31 -15.36 -4.36
C HIS A 478 13.77 -14.01 -4.88
N ARG A 479 13.28 -13.12 -3.99
CA ARG A 479 12.88 -11.76 -4.38
C ARG A 479 14.04 -10.95 -4.95
N GLU A 480 15.22 -11.04 -4.34
CA GLU A 480 16.40 -10.32 -4.81
C GLU A 480 16.92 -10.88 -6.15
N LYS A 481 16.91 -12.20 -6.34
CA LYS A 481 17.25 -12.84 -7.62
C LYS A 481 16.33 -12.36 -8.75
N LEU A 482 15.03 -12.22 -8.48
CA LEU A 482 14.07 -11.64 -9.43
C LEU A 482 14.36 -10.15 -9.73
N ARG A 483 14.74 -9.33 -8.73
CA ARG A 483 15.16 -7.93 -8.96
C ARG A 483 16.36 -7.84 -9.88
N ARG A 484 17.43 -8.60 -9.60
CA ARG A 484 18.66 -8.60 -10.43
C ARG A 484 18.38 -9.04 -11.86
N ALA A 485 17.59 -10.09 -12.07
CA ALA A 485 17.18 -10.54 -13.40
C ALA A 485 16.34 -9.48 -14.16
N ALA A 486 15.48 -8.72 -13.46
CA ALA A 486 14.73 -7.63 -14.06
C ALA A 486 15.64 -6.46 -14.47
N GLU A 487 16.58 -6.05 -13.62
CA GLU A 487 17.57 -5.00 -13.91
C GLU A 487 18.49 -5.38 -15.09
N GLU A 488 18.92 -6.63 -15.18
CA GLU A 488 19.69 -7.15 -16.32
C GLU A 488 18.86 -7.14 -17.62
N ALA A 489 17.59 -7.53 -17.56
CA ALA A 489 16.68 -7.46 -18.70
C ALA A 489 16.42 -6.01 -19.15
N ASP A 490 16.32 -5.05 -18.23
CA ASP A 490 16.21 -3.63 -18.57
C ASP A 490 17.48 -3.06 -19.21
N ARG A 491 18.67 -3.44 -18.70
CA ARG A 491 19.95 -3.10 -19.35
C ARG A 491 20.02 -3.65 -20.76
N GLN A 492 19.61 -4.90 -20.99
CA GLN A 492 19.54 -5.49 -22.33
C GLN A 492 18.56 -4.74 -23.25
N ARG A 493 17.37 -4.38 -22.75
CA ARG A 493 16.39 -3.55 -23.51
C ARG A 493 16.97 -2.19 -23.90
N GLN A 494 17.66 -1.51 -22.98
CA GLN A 494 18.32 -0.22 -23.26
C GLN A 494 19.41 -0.34 -24.33
N ILE A 495 20.26 -1.37 -24.25
CA ILE A 495 21.32 -1.63 -25.24
C ILE A 495 20.72 -1.91 -26.62
N GLN A 496 19.67 -2.74 -26.71
CA GLN A 496 18.97 -3.01 -27.98
C GLN A 496 18.34 -1.75 -28.58
N LEU A 497 17.73 -0.89 -27.75
CA LEU A 497 17.17 0.38 -28.21
C LEU A 497 18.26 1.34 -28.71
N ALA A 498 19.37 1.46 -27.98
CA ALA A 498 20.51 2.29 -28.38
C ALA A 498 21.13 1.81 -29.70
N GLN A 499 21.33 0.50 -29.87
CA GLN A 499 21.83 -0.09 -31.11
C GLN A 499 20.87 0.18 -32.28
N LYS A 500 19.55 0.06 -32.06
CA LYS A 500 18.54 0.39 -33.09
C LYS A 500 18.56 1.86 -33.48
N LEU A 501 18.71 2.78 -32.51
CA LEU A 501 18.84 4.21 -32.76
C LEU A 501 20.11 4.54 -33.56
N GLU A 502 21.22 3.87 -33.28
CA GLU A 502 22.47 4.08 -34.01
C GLU A 502 22.37 3.59 -35.47
N ILE A 503 21.75 2.44 -35.71
CA ILE A 503 21.44 1.96 -37.07
C ILE A 503 20.54 2.97 -37.82
N MET A 504 19.56 3.58 -37.14
CA MET A 504 18.70 4.61 -37.74
C MET A 504 19.47 5.89 -38.07
N ARG A 505 20.45 6.29 -37.24
CA ARG A 505 21.35 7.43 -37.51
C ARG A 505 22.23 7.17 -38.74
N GLN A 506 22.85 6.00 -38.81
CA GLN A 506 23.68 5.59 -39.95
C GLN A 506 22.88 5.62 -41.26
N LYS A 507 21.70 4.98 -41.29
CA LYS A 507 20.80 5.02 -42.46
C LYS A 507 20.37 6.43 -42.85
N LYS A 508 20.13 7.32 -41.88
CA LYS A 508 19.81 8.73 -42.14
C LYS A 508 21.00 9.46 -42.76
N GLN A 509 22.23 9.19 -42.31
CA GLN A 509 23.43 9.75 -42.90
C GLN A 509 23.64 9.26 -44.35
N GLU A 510 23.57 7.95 -44.58
CA GLU A 510 23.67 7.34 -45.93
C GLU A 510 22.64 7.95 -46.91
N TYR A 511 21.39 8.12 -46.46
CA TYR A 511 20.34 8.74 -47.25
C TYR A 511 20.66 10.20 -47.61
N LEU A 512 21.13 11.00 -46.65
CA LEU A 512 21.54 12.40 -46.88
C LEU A 512 22.76 12.51 -47.80
N GLU A 513 23.71 11.58 -47.72
CA GLU A 513 24.87 11.51 -48.61
C GLU A 513 24.45 11.14 -50.05
N MET A 514 23.56 10.16 -50.22
CA MET A 514 22.95 9.83 -51.51
C MET A 514 22.20 11.05 -52.10
N GLN A 515 21.43 11.78 -51.29
CA GLN A 515 20.72 12.98 -51.72
C GLN A 515 21.68 14.09 -52.17
N ARG A 516 22.81 14.29 -51.46
CA ARG A 516 23.88 15.22 -51.87
C ARG A 516 24.52 14.81 -53.19
N HIS A 517 24.82 13.53 -53.38
CA HIS A 517 25.37 13.03 -54.65
C HIS A 517 24.42 13.28 -55.84
N LEU A 518 23.13 12.99 -55.68
CA LEU A 518 22.12 13.27 -56.71
C LEU A 518 21.98 14.77 -57.02
N ALA A 519 22.09 15.64 -56.01
CA ALA A 519 22.08 17.09 -56.22
C ALA A 519 23.31 17.58 -57.00
N ILE A 520 24.51 17.08 -56.67
CA ILE A 520 25.75 17.39 -57.40
C ILE A 520 25.66 16.90 -58.84
N GLN A 521 25.14 15.69 -59.08
CA GLN A 521 24.97 15.14 -60.42
C GLN A 521 24.05 16.02 -61.29
N ARG A 522 22.92 16.49 -60.76
CA ARG A 522 22.02 17.43 -61.46
C ARG A 522 22.69 18.76 -61.79
N LEU A 523 23.51 19.30 -60.88
CA LEU A 523 24.27 20.53 -61.13
C LEU A 523 25.30 20.36 -62.25
N GLN A 524 26.04 19.24 -62.26
CA GLN A 524 26.98 18.91 -63.33
C GLN A 524 26.29 18.71 -64.68
N GLU A 525 25.09 18.12 -64.70
CA GLU A 525 24.28 17.95 -65.90
C GLU A 525 23.80 19.29 -66.47
N GLN A 526 23.26 20.17 -65.61
CA GLN A 526 22.89 21.55 -65.99
C GLN A 526 24.09 22.36 -66.48
N GLU A 527 25.29 22.15 -65.93
CA GLU A 527 26.51 22.82 -66.37
C GLU A 527 26.97 22.32 -67.74
N LYS A 528 26.95 21.00 -67.98
CA LYS A 528 27.22 20.41 -69.30
C LYS A 528 26.23 20.88 -70.35
N GLU A 529 24.93 20.93 -70.03
CA GLU A 529 23.91 21.40 -70.96
C GLU A 529 24.11 22.89 -71.29
N ARG A 530 24.41 23.72 -70.29
CA ARG A 530 24.76 25.14 -70.47
C ARG A 530 25.99 25.31 -71.38
N GLN A 531 27.02 24.49 -71.17
CA GLN A 531 28.25 24.52 -71.95
C GLN A 531 28.01 24.08 -73.41
N MET A 532 27.21 23.03 -73.63
CA MET A 532 26.79 22.58 -74.96
C MET A 532 25.97 23.65 -75.69
N ARG A 533 25.03 24.32 -75.01
CA ARG A 533 24.27 25.44 -75.60
C ARG A 533 25.17 26.62 -75.98
N LEU A 534 26.21 26.91 -75.18
CA LEU A 534 27.20 27.95 -75.50
C LEU A 534 28.09 27.56 -76.70
N GLU A 535 28.49 26.30 -76.84
CA GLU A 535 29.18 25.81 -78.04
C GLU A 535 28.27 25.84 -79.27
N GLN A 536 27.02 25.42 -79.14
CA GLN A 536 26.04 25.50 -80.22
C GLN A 536 25.81 26.95 -80.66
N GLN A 537 25.68 27.90 -79.73
CA GLN A 537 25.65 29.33 -80.05
C GLN A 537 26.91 29.81 -80.76
N LYS A 538 28.12 29.43 -80.30
CA LYS A 538 29.37 29.78 -80.99
C LYS A 538 29.38 29.26 -82.43
N HIS A 539 29.00 28.00 -82.63
CA HIS A 539 28.89 27.39 -83.97
C HIS A 539 27.85 28.11 -84.84
N THR A 540 26.67 28.45 -84.30
CA THR A 540 25.64 29.20 -85.01
C THR A 540 26.10 30.62 -85.39
N VAL A 541 26.80 31.32 -84.50
CA VAL A 541 27.37 32.66 -84.78
C VAL A 541 28.47 32.56 -85.85
N GLN A 542 29.32 31.54 -85.78
CA GLN A 542 30.39 31.30 -86.75
C GLN A 542 29.82 30.95 -88.15
N MET A 543 28.75 30.15 -88.23
CA MET A 543 28.01 29.90 -89.47
C MET A 543 27.33 31.17 -90.00
N ARG A 544 26.73 31.99 -89.12
CA ARG A 544 26.10 33.27 -89.50
C ARG A 544 27.11 34.30 -90.03
N ALA A 545 28.35 34.27 -89.55
CA ALA A 545 29.42 35.15 -90.00
C ALA A 545 29.93 34.85 -91.43
N GLN A 546 29.52 33.75 -92.05
CA GLN A 546 29.92 33.37 -93.42
C GLN A 546 28.87 33.71 -94.50
N MET A 547 27.75 34.37 -94.14
CA MET A 547 26.71 34.79 -95.09
C MET A 547 26.80 36.30 -95.39
N PRO A 548 26.76 36.74 -96.66
CA PRO A 548 26.87 38.15 -97.01
C PRO A 548 25.62 38.97 -96.65
N ALA A 549 25.82 40.20 -96.19
CA ALA A 549 24.74 41.09 -95.76
C ALA A 549 24.18 41.94 -96.92
N PHE A 550 22.85 41.98 -97.04
CA PHE A 550 22.10 42.95 -97.85
C PHE A 550 21.37 43.96 -96.93
N SER A 551 21.09 45.18 -97.43
CA SER A 551 20.67 46.32 -96.60
C SER A 551 19.43 47.07 -97.11
N LEU A 552 18.60 47.50 -96.15
CA LEU A 552 17.60 48.60 -96.21
C LEU A 552 16.34 48.40 -97.11
N PRO A 553 15.24 49.20 -96.98
CA PRO A 553 15.03 50.41 -96.16
C PRO A 553 13.74 50.48 -95.28
N TYR A 554 13.59 51.67 -94.67
CA TYR A 554 12.60 52.27 -93.73
C TYR A 554 11.12 52.38 -94.19
N ALA A 555 10.12 52.28 -93.27
CA ALA A 555 8.90 53.15 -93.17
C ALA A 555 7.77 52.70 -92.17
N GLN A 556 7.63 53.42 -91.05
CA GLN A 556 6.46 54.12 -90.46
C GLN A 556 4.94 53.75 -90.68
N VAL A 557 4.14 53.89 -89.59
CA VAL A 557 2.68 54.31 -89.46
C VAL A 557 1.55 53.31 -89.01
N CYS A 558 1.19 53.38 -87.71
CA CYS A 558 -0.13 53.54 -87.00
C CYS A 558 -1.43 52.65 -87.11
N THR A 559 -2.18 52.70 -85.98
CA THR A 559 -3.61 52.33 -85.67
C THR A 559 -3.92 50.86 -85.27
N ALA A 560 -4.23 50.55 -84.00
CA ALA A 560 -5.54 50.55 -83.25
C ALA A 560 -6.26 49.17 -83.34
N THR A 561 -6.84 48.51 -82.31
CA THR A 561 -7.64 48.94 -81.11
C THR A 561 -7.57 47.96 -79.89
N HIS A 562 -8.03 48.40 -78.70
CA HIS A 562 -8.59 47.71 -77.50
C HIS A 562 -8.73 46.15 -77.47
N THR A 563 -8.63 45.42 -76.33
CA THR A 563 -9.08 45.70 -74.94
C THR A 563 -8.21 45.05 -73.83
N HIS A 564 -8.46 45.40 -72.56
CA HIS A 564 -7.67 45.17 -71.35
C HIS A 564 -8.22 44.06 -70.43
N LEU A 565 -7.37 43.31 -69.70
CA LEU A 565 -7.67 42.71 -68.37
C LEU A 565 -6.42 42.19 -67.62
N THR A 566 -5.90 43.02 -66.69
CA THR A 566 -5.30 42.70 -65.36
C THR A 566 -4.41 41.46 -65.14
N LEU A 567 -3.16 41.69 -64.68
CA LEU A 567 -2.76 41.50 -63.27
C LEU A 567 -1.39 42.13 -62.96
N SER A 568 -1.05 42.27 -61.68
CA SER A 568 -0.19 43.34 -61.13
C SER A 568 1.23 42.92 -60.73
N ASP A 569 2.22 43.73 -61.11
CA ASP A 569 3.58 43.76 -60.55
C ASP A 569 3.66 44.59 -59.25
N SER A 570 4.60 44.25 -58.35
CA SER A 570 5.35 45.26 -57.59
C SER A 570 6.71 44.74 -57.09
N ILE A 571 7.69 45.63 -57.05
CA ILE A 571 9.14 45.35 -57.06
C ILE A 571 9.84 45.98 -55.83
N LEU A 572 10.87 45.29 -55.32
CA LEU A 572 12.03 45.72 -54.52
C LEU A 572 11.99 47.03 -53.67
N ASP A 573 11.98 46.82 -52.35
CA ASP A 573 13.08 47.15 -51.42
C ASP A 573 13.77 48.55 -51.46
N ARG A 574 13.54 49.39 -50.42
CA ARG A 574 14.63 50.14 -49.71
C ARG A 574 14.27 50.88 -48.40
N LYS A 575 15.01 50.54 -47.33
CA LYS A 575 15.66 51.40 -46.30
C LYS A 575 14.96 52.59 -45.55
N ARG A 576 14.96 52.43 -44.21
CA ARG A 576 15.59 53.30 -43.15
C ARG A 576 14.92 54.61 -42.66
N GLY A 577 14.72 54.67 -41.32
CA GLY A 577 14.52 55.88 -40.48
C GLY A 577 13.04 56.18 -40.14
N GLY A 578 12.61 56.68 -38.96
CA GLY A 578 13.30 57.02 -37.71
C GLY A 578 12.92 58.42 -37.19
N GLY A 579 12.17 58.56 -36.07
CA GLY A 579 11.88 59.89 -35.47
C GLY A 579 10.69 59.97 -34.48
N ALA A 580 10.88 60.66 -33.36
CA ALA A 580 10.05 60.74 -32.14
C ALA A 580 8.84 61.73 -32.15
N GLY A 581 8.02 61.70 -31.07
CA GLY A 581 7.08 62.76 -30.64
C GLY A 581 5.72 62.19 -30.13
N SER A 582 5.40 62.06 -28.83
CA SER A 582 5.27 63.01 -27.70
C SER A 582 4.01 63.91 -27.72
N GLY A 583 3.01 63.69 -26.83
CA GLY A 583 1.93 64.70 -26.63
C GLY A 583 0.66 64.39 -25.79
N LYS A 584 0.75 64.59 -24.46
CA LYS A 584 -0.26 65.27 -23.58
C LYS A 584 -1.68 64.71 -23.24
N VAL A 585 -1.81 64.23 -22.00
CA VAL A 585 -2.68 64.70 -20.87
C VAL A 585 -4.15 65.12 -21.11
N ARG A 586 -5.08 64.54 -20.31
CA ARG A 586 -6.18 65.26 -19.60
C ARG A 586 -6.83 64.42 -18.48
N GLU A 587 -6.82 64.93 -17.24
CA GLU A 587 -7.88 64.68 -16.23
C GLU A 587 -8.98 65.76 -16.36
N PRO A 588 -10.14 65.61 -15.69
CA PRO A 588 -10.29 66.32 -14.39
C PRO A 588 -11.17 65.63 -13.31
N GLY A 589 -10.69 65.62 -12.06
CA GLY A 589 -11.30 66.35 -10.93
C GLY A 589 -12.69 65.99 -10.34
N LEU A 590 -12.66 65.52 -9.08
CA LEU A 590 -13.48 65.96 -7.92
C LEU A 590 -15.03 66.03 -8.01
N LYS A 591 -15.71 65.30 -7.10
CA LYS A 591 -16.49 65.91 -5.97
C LYS A 591 -17.00 64.91 -4.91
N LEU A 592 -17.29 65.45 -3.73
CA LEU A 592 -17.78 64.74 -2.53
C LEU A 592 -19.26 64.37 -2.63
N GLY A 593 -19.69 63.39 -1.82
CA GLY A 593 -21.11 63.10 -1.59
C GLY A 593 -21.39 61.92 -0.64
N THR A 594 -21.21 62.12 0.67
CA THR A 594 -22.08 61.47 1.67
C THR A 594 -23.32 62.37 1.85
N PRO A 595 -24.52 61.82 2.11
CA PRO A 595 -24.91 61.58 3.50
C PRO A 595 -25.87 60.38 3.75
N GLU A 596 -26.08 60.14 5.05
CA GLU A 596 -27.32 59.68 5.70
C GLU A 596 -27.93 58.29 5.43
N ALA A 597 -27.93 57.50 6.52
CA ALA A 597 -28.98 56.52 6.80
C ALA A 597 -30.30 57.22 7.18
N PRO A 598 -31.42 56.48 7.21
CA PRO A 598 -32.10 56.41 8.51
C PRO A 598 -32.49 54.98 8.93
N MET A 599 -32.63 54.82 10.25
CA MET A 599 -33.22 53.65 10.90
C MET A 599 -34.59 53.26 10.31
N ARG A 600 -34.91 51.96 10.35
CA ARG A 600 -36.19 51.50 10.89
C ARG A 600 -36.06 50.13 11.56
N LEU A 601 -36.50 50.07 12.81
CA LEU A 601 -36.77 48.82 13.53
C LEU A 601 -37.99 48.11 12.93
N LEU A 602 -38.06 46.78 13.04
CA LEU A 602 -39.19 46.08 13.68
C LEU A 602 -38.92 44.58 13.87
N ALA A 603 -39.63 44.04 14.88
CA ALA A 603 -39.46 42.77 15.59
C ALA A 603 -39.68 41.45 14.81
N PRO A 604 -39.31 40.27 15.38
CA PRO A 604 -39.58 38.94 14.82
C PRO A 604 -40.92 38.35 15.30
N THR A 605 -41.48 37.38 14.56
CA THR A 605 -42.45 36.37 15.07
C THR A 605 -42.52 35.12 14.18
N ASN A 606 -42.63 33.96 14.84
CA ASN A 606 -42.93 32.59 14.35
C ASN A 606 -42.00 31.96 13.30
#